data_AF-A0A194XFI7-F1
#
_entry.id   AF-A0A194XFI7-F1
#
_cell.length_a   1.000
_cell.length_b   1.000
_cell.length_c   1.000
_cell.angle_alpha   90.00
_cell.angle_beta   90.00
_cell.angle_gamma   90.00
#
_symmetry.space_group_name_H-M   'P 1'
#
loop_
_entity.id
_entity.type
_entity.pdbx_description
1 polymer ?
#
loop_
_entity_poly.entity_id
_entity_poly.type
_entity_poly.pdbx_seq_one_letter_code
_entity_poly.pdbx_strand_id
1 'polypeptide(L)'
;EAFPAPKMAAFMVTRSALLSWMRKGKVAGKDCVLVDVRRTDFEGGTIHGSINLPAQSLHPTIPSLYTLFSAAGITTVIWYCGNSRGRGPRSVAWFADYIQDQKDTTKDVEMMDGYNADAWGFDSD
;
A
#
# COMPACT_ATOMS: atom_id res chain seq x y z
N GLU A 1 -22.81 -1.43 -6.94
CA GLU A 1 -22.81 -2.23 -5.69
C GLU A 1 -21.64 -1.84 -4.82
N ALA A 2 -21.75 -2.02 -3.50
CA ALA A 2 -20.64 -1.81 -2.58
C ALA A 2 -19.88 -3.13 -2.39
N PHE A 3 -18.56 -3.09 -2.46
CA PHE A 3 -17.68 -4.25 -2.20
C PHE A 3 -17.82 -4.76 -0.76
N PRO A 4 -17.52 -6.05 -0.50
CA PRO A 4 -17.67 -6.65 0.82
C PRO A 4 -16.80 -5.96 1.87
N ALA A 5 -17.21 -6.06 3.15
CA ALA A 5 -16.34 -5.70 4.25
C ALA A 5 -15.17 -6.71 4.34
N PRO A 6 -13.93 -6.24 4.55
CA PRO A 6 -12.80 -7.13 4.76
C PRO A 6 -12.94 -7.91 6.08
N LYS A 7 -12.35 -9.10 6.14
CA LYS A 7 -12.34 -9.97 7.32
C LYS A 7 -11.23 -9.56 8.31
N MET A 8 -10.08 -9.17 7.78
CA MET A 8 -8.92 -8.74 8.55
C MET A 8 -8.93 -7.24 8.83
N ALA A 9 -8.16 -6.83 9.85
CA ALA A 9 -7.82 -5.43 10.08
C ALA A 9 -6.49 -5.10 9.41
N ALA A 10 -6.36 -3.88 8.88
CA ALA A 10 -5.09 -3.41 8.35
C ALA A 10 -4.06 -3.22 9.47
N PHE A 11 -2.85 -3.75 9.29
CA PHE A 11 -1.73 -3.46 10.17
C PHE A 11 -1.16 -2.08 9.84
N MET A 12 -1.12 -1.18 10.82
CA MET A 12 -0.70 0.20 10.63
C MET A 12 0.79 0.36 10.95
N VAL A 13 1.54 0.97 10.03
CA VAL A 13 2.94 1.37 10.20
C VAL A 13 3.07 2.88 10.20
N THR A 14 3.92 3.40 11.08
CA THR A 14 4.18 4.83 11.14
C THR A 14 5.05 5.26 9.96
N ARG A 15 4.88 6.51 9.53
CA ARG A 15 5.74 7.11 8.51
C ARG A 15 7.23 6.98 8.82
N SER A 16 7.63 7.21 10.08
CA SER A 16 9.04 7.16 10.48
C SER A 16 9.64 5.76 10.39
N ALA A 17 8.84 4.72 10.72
CA ALA A 17 9.24 3.33 10.53
C ALA A 17 9.45 3.01 9.04
N LEU A 18 8.50 3.43 8.20
CA LEU A 18 8.58 3.24 6.75
C LEU A 18 9.81 3.93 6.14
N LEU A 19 10.06 5.19 6.51
CA LEU A 19 11.25 5.92 6.07
C LEU A 19 12.54 5.25 6.55
N SER A 20 12.57 4.71 7.76
CA SER A 20 13.71 3.95 8.29
C SER A 20 13.97 2.70 7.45
N TRP A 21 12.93 1.97 7.03
CA TRP A 21 13.07 0.80 6.17
C TRP A 21 13.58 1.15 4.77
N MET A 22 13.03 2.21 4.16
CA MET A 22 13.51 2.68 2.85
C MET A 22 14.98 3.14 2.92
N ARG A 23 15.37 3.86 3.98
CA ARG A 23 16.77 4.30 4.20
C ARG A 23 17.73 3.15 4.52
N LYS A 24 17.24 2.05 5.09
CA LYS A 24 18.01 0.83 5.38
C LYS A 24 18.21 -0.08 4.16
N GLY A 25 17.80 0.36 2.97
CA GLY A 25 18.08 -0.33 1.71
C GLY A 25 16.96 -1.23 1.20
N LYS A 26 15.75 -1.18 1.77
CA LYS A 26 14.57 -1.70 1.06
C LYS A 26 14.23 -0.74 -0.07
N VAL A 27 14.52 -1.14 -1.31
CA VAL A 27 14.27 -0.30 -2.49
C VAL A 27 12.84 -0.53 -2.99
N ALA A 28 12.07 0.55 -3.09
CA ALA A 28 10.76 0.53 -3.73
C ALA A 28 10.88 0.04 -5.19
N GLY A 29 10.07 -0.95 -5.56
CA GLY A 29 10.11 -1.62 -6.87
C GLY A 29 11.09 -2.80 -6.96
N LYS A 30 11.91 -3.06 -5.93
CA LYS A 30 12.84 -4.21 -5.86
C LYS A 30 12.56 -5.11 -4.66
N ASP A 31 12.46 -4.52 -3.47
CA ASP A 31 12.28 -5.25 -2.20
C ASP A 31 10.88 -5.02 -1.60
N CYS A 32 10.25 -3.90 -1.95
CA CYS A 32 8.89 -3.58 -1.54
C CYS A 32 8.14 -2.79 -2.63
N VAL A 33 6.82 -2.80 -2.61
CA VAL A 33 6.00 -1.92 -3.47
C VAL A 33 5.21 -0.95 -2.62
N LEU A 34 5.27 0.33 -2.98
CA LEU A 34 4.38 1.35 -2.44
C LEU A 34 3.14 1.48 -3.32
N VAL A 35 1.96 1.35 -2.73
CA VAL A 35 0.67 1.45 -3.40
C VAL A 35 -0.09 2.68 -2.90
N ASP A 36 -0.31 3.62 -3.80
CA ASP A 36 -1.16 4.78 -3.57
C ASP A 36 -2.60 4.46 -3.94
N VAL A 37 -3.52 4.46 -2.97
CA VAL A 37 -4.96 4.21 -3.26
C VAL A 37 -5.80 5.47 -3.42
N ARG A 38 -5.15 6.64 -3.53
CA ARG A 38 -5.82 7.92 -3.87
C ARG A 38 -6.27 7.92 -5.33
N ARG A 39 -7.20 8.84 -5.65
CA ARG A 39 -7.77 9.00 -6.99
C ARG A 39 -7.18 10.24 -7.65
N THR A 40 -7.88 11.37 -7.57
CA THR A 40 -7.42 12.68 -8.05
C THR A 40 -6.92 13.58 -6.92
N ASP A 41 -7.02 13.11 -5.67
CA ASP A 41 -6.65 13.80 -4.44
C ASP A 41 -5.15 13.68 -4.11
N PHE A 42 -4.30 13.81 -5.14
CA PHE A 42 -2.83 13.77 -5.03
C PHE A 42 -2.20 15.16 -4.83
N GLU A 43 -2.86 16.04 -4.07
CA GLU A 43 -2.28 17.32 -3.67
C GLU A 43 -0.94 17.08 -2.96
N GLY A 44 0.11 17.75 -3.45
CA GLY A 44 1.48 17.64 -2.94
C GLY A 44 2.30 16.45 -3.48
N GLY A 45 1.79 15.70 -4.46
CA GLY A 45 2.55 14.66 -5.17
C GLY A 45 2.38 13.23 -4.62
N THR A 46 3.19 12.31 -5.13
CA THR A 46 3.22 10.89 -4.74
C THR A 46 4.61 10.50 -4.27
N ILE A 47 4.72 9.39 -3.53
CA ILE A 47 6.04 8.87 -3.15
C ILE A 47 6.71 8.31 -4.41
N HIS A 48 7.94 8.73 -4.68
CA HIS A 48 8.71 8.24 -5.83
C HIS A 48 8.79 6.70 -5.83
N GLY A 49 8.53 6.08 -6.99
CA GLY A 49 8.49 4.61 -7.13
C GLY A 49 7.19 3.94 -6.65
N SER A 50 6.20 4.71 -6.21
CA SER A 50 4.85 4.18 -5.94
C SER A 50 4.06 3.90 -7.20
N ILE A 51 3.14 2.94 -7.12
CA ILE A 51 2.11 2.69 -8.14
C ILE A 51 0.76 3.19 -7.64
N ASN A 52 -0.02 3.82 -8.53
CA ASN A 52 -1.35 4.30 -8.17
C ASN A 52 -2.43 3.27 -8.53
N LEU A 53 -3.14 2.77 -7.52
CA LEU A 53 -4.22 1.79 -7.64
C LEU A 53 -5.45 2.28 -6.86
N PRO A 54 -6.32 3.10 -7.47
CA PRO A 54 -7.44 3.73 -6.78
C PRO A 54 -8.38 2.71 -6.12
N ALA A 55 -8.74 2.94 -4.85
CA ALA A 55 -9.53 1.99 -4.05
C ALA A 55 -10.89 1.59 -4.66
N GLN A 56 -11.46 2.42 -5.52
CA GLN A 56 -12.77 2.17 -6.15
C GLN A 56 -12.76 1.06 -7.19
N SER A 57 -11.62 0.79 -7.81
CA SER A 57 -11.44 -0.26 -8.81
C SER A 57 -10.53 -1.38 -8.29
N LEU A 58 -10.03 -1.27 -7.05
CA LEU A 58 -9.00 -2.15 -6.52
C LEU A 58 -9.50 -3.57 -6.26
N HIS A 59 -10.64 -3.73 -5.60
CA HIS A 59 -11.11 -5.05 -5.12
C HIS A 59 -11.07 -6.17 -6.18
N PRO A 60 -11.62 -6.02 -7.40
CA PRO A 60 -11.56 -7.07 -8.41
C PRO A 60 -10.15 -7.34 -8.96
N THR A 61 -9.21 -6.40 -8.80
CA THR A 61 -7.83 -6.53 -9.30
C THR A 61 -6.88 -7.23 -8.34
N ILE A 62 -7.30 -7.46 -7.09
CA ILE A 62 -6.47 -8.06 -6.03
C ILE A 62 -5.81 -9.38 -6.45
N PRO A 63 -6.51 -10.35 -7.08
CA PRO A 63 -5.87 -11.59 -7.54
C PRO A 63 -4.72 -11.33 -8.52
N SER A 64 -4.91 -10.41 -9.47
CA SER A 64 -3.90 -10.06 -10.45
C SER A 64 -2.70 -9.35 -9.83
N LEU A 65 -2.94 -8.46 -8.86
CA LEU A 65 -1.88 -7.79 -8.10
C LEU A 65 -1.05 -8.79 -7.29
N TYR A 66 -1.70 -9.75 -6.63
CA TYR A 66 -1.02 -10.82 -5.91
C TYR A 66 -0.12 -11.65 -6.84
N THR A 67 -0.63 -12.07 -8.00
CA THR A 67 0.18 -12.79 -8.99
C THR A 67 1.35 -11.96 -9.48
N LEU A 68 1.13 -10.69 -9.81
CA LEU A 68 2.18 -9.79 -10.29
C LEU A 68 3.29 -9.60 -9.25
N PHE A 69 2.92 -9.29 -8.00
CA PHE A 69 3.89 -9.11 -6.92
C PHE A 69 4.64 -10.40 -6.61
N SER A 70 3.97 -11.55 -6.67
CA SER A 70 4.62 -12.85 -6.49
C SER A 70 5.62 -13.15 -7.60
N ALA A 71 5.25 -12.92 -8.87
CA ALA A 71 6.12 -13.13 -10.02
C ALA A 71 7.35 -12.20 -10.01
N ALA A 72 7.19 -11.00 -9.48
CA ALA A 72 8.27 -10.03 -9.29
C ALA A 72 9.12 -10.30 -8.02
N GLY A 73 8.82 -11.34 -7.24
CA GLY A 73 9.57 -11.67 -6.02
C GLY A 73 9.35 -10.68 -4.87
N ILE A 74 8.28 -9.90 -4.91
CA ILE A 74 7.96 -8.90 -3.87
C ILE A 74 7.34 -9.60 -2.67
N THR A 75 7.92 -9.34 -1.50
CA THR A 75 7.49 -9.87 -0.21
C THR A 75 6.83 -8.81 0.68
N THR A 76 7.09 -7.52 0.48
CA THR A 76 6.47 -6.45 1.28
C THR A 76 5.64 -5.51 0.40
N VAL A 77 4.36 -5.34 0.71
CA VAL A 77 3.48 -4.38 0.02
C VAL A 77 2.96 -3.34 1.01
N ILE A 78 3.24 -2.08 0.72
CA ILE A 78 3.02 -0.94 1.61
C ILE A 78 1.99 -0.03 0.98
N TRP A 79 0.87 0.18 1.65
CA TRP A 79 -0.25 0.92 1.10
C TRP A 79 -0.39 2.26 1.80
N TYR A 80 -0.79 3.29 1.07
CA TYR A 80 -1.05 4.60 1.66
C TYR A 80 -2.20 5.32 0.96
N CYS A 81 -2.79 6.26 1.68
CA CYS A 81 -3.76 7.21 1.13
C CYS A 81 -3.64 8.55 1.86
N GLY A 82 -4.41 9.57 1.46
CA GLY A 82 -4.30 10.92 2.03
C GLY A 82 -4.51 10.96 3.54
N ASN A 83 -5.65 10.48 4.04
CA ASN A 83 -5.99 10.62 5.47
C ASN A 83 -6.14 9.30 6.24
N SER A 84 -5.85 8.14 5.63
CA SER A 84 -5.91 6.78 6.23
C SER A 84 -7.17 6.43 7.04
N ARG A 85 -8.28 7.19 6.88
CA ARG A 85 -9.53 7.08 7.66
C ARG A 85 -10.66 6.34 6.93
N GLY A 86 -10.39 5.69 5.80
CA GLY A 86 -11.44 4.99 5.06
C GLY A 86 -10.93 4.07 3.95
N ARG A 87 -10.58 4.65 2.79
CA ARG A 87 -10.19 3.89 1.59
C ARG A 87 -8.93 3.05 1.78
N GLY A 88 -7.94 3.60 2.50
CA GLY A 88 -6.65 2.94 2.78
C GLY A 88 -6.80 1.64 3.58
N PRO A 89 -7.32 1.68 4.81
CA PRO A 89 -7.45 0.48 5.64
C PRO A 89 -8.26 -0.63 4.97
N ARG A 90 -9.33 -0.28 4.24
CA ARG A 90 -10.15 -1.26 3.52
C ARG A 90 -9.37 -1.95 2.38
N SER A 91 -8.61 -1.17 1.62
CA SER A 91 -7.80 -1.68 0.50
C SER A 91 -6.76 -2.68 0.97
N VAL A 92 -6.05 -2.34 2.05
CA VAL A 92 -5.05 -3.20 2.69
C VAL A 92 -5.67 -4.48 3.19
N ALA A 93 -6.79 -4.36 3.90
CA ALA A 93 -7.44 -5.49 4.51
C ALA A 93 -7.98 -6.48 3.45
N TRP A 94 -8.51 -6.01 2.32
CA TRP A 94 -8.88 -6.92 1.23
C TRP A 94 -7.68 -7.67 0.64
N PHE A 95 -6.52 -7.02 0.53
CA PHE A 95 -5.32 -7.70 0.05
C PHE A 95 -4.79 -8.71 1.06
N ALA A 96 -4.84 -8.38 2.36
CA ALA A 96 -4.48 -9.28 3.44
C ALA A 96 -5.41 -10.51 3.50
N ASP A 97 -6.73 -10.31 3.36
CA ASP A 97 -7.71 -11.39 3.26
C ASP A 97 -7.33 -12.36 2.13
N TYR A 98 -6.95 -11.81 0.97
CA TYR A 98 -6.58 -12.64 -0.18
C TYR A 98 -5.30 -13.44 0.07
N ILE A 99 -4.26 -12.83 0.66
CA ILE A 99 -3.02 -13.53 1.04
C ILE A 99 -3.31 -14.66 2.04
N GLN A 100 -4.18 -14.41 3.02
CA GLN A 100 -4.61 -15.42 3.98
C GLN A 100 -5.37 -16.57 3.30
N ASP A 101 -6.27 -16.25 2.37
CA ASP A 101 -6.99 -17.26 1.58
C ASP A 101 -6.04 -18.09 0.69
N GLN A 102 -4.92 -17.51 0.22
CA GLN A 102 -3.84 -18.24 -0.46
C GLN A 102 -2.93 -19.04 0.48
N LYS A 103 -3.05 -18.85 1.80
CA LYS A 103 -2.16 -19.41 2.84
C LYS A 103 -0.69 -19.04 2.62
N ASP A 104 -0.43 -17.88 2.05
CA ASP A 104 0.92 -17.38 1.79
C ASP A 104 1.46 -16.67 3.05
N THR A 105 2.50 -17.24 3.67
CA THR A 105 3.17 -16.68 4.85
C THR A 105 4.44 -15.91 4.49
N THR A 106 4.74 -15.76 3.19
CA THR A 106 5.95 -15.09 2.70
C THR A 106 5.75 -13.61 2.41
N LYS A 107 4.50 -13.13 2.48
CA LYS A 107 4.12 -11.76 2.18
C LYS A 107 3.65 -11.01 3.40
N ASP A 108 4.27 -9.85 3.61
CA ASP A 108 3.88 -8.86 4.59
C ASP A 108 3.06 -7.75 3.92
N VAL A 109 1.97 -7.36 4.55
CA VAL A 109 1.09 -6.27 4.10
C VAL A 109 0.95 -5.23 5.18
N GLU A 110 1.26 -3.98 4.83
CA GLU A 110 1.31 -2.88 5.80
C GLU A 110 0.60 -1.64 5.26
N MET A 111 -0.10 -0.92 6.14
CA MET A 111 -0.77 0.34 5.85
C MET A 111 -0.03 1.49 6.50
N MET A 112 0.29 2.53 5.75
CA MET A 112 0.87 3.75 6.31
C MET A 112 -0.17 4.60 7.04
N ASP A 113 0.21 5.21 8.18
CA ASP A 113 -0.70 6.00 9.02
C ASP A 113 -1.28 7.30 8.42
N GLY A 114 -0.93 7.62 7.17
CA GLY A 114 -1.49 8.72 6.41
C GLY A 114 -0.40 9.42 5.60
N TYR A 115 -0.75 9.86 4.39
CA TYR A 115 0.16 10.63 3.56
C TYR A 115 -0.13 12.13 3.68
N ASN A 116 0.85 12.87 4.21
CA ASN A 116 0.89 14.33 4.17
C ASN A 116 2.16 14.77 3.42
N ALA A 117 2.00 15.43 2.27
CA ALA A 117 3.10 15.87 1.42
C ALA A 117 4.13 16.76 2.16
N ASP A 118 3.65 17.70 2.98
CA ASP A 118 4.49 18.61 3.78
C ASP A 118 5.31 17.84 4.81
N ALA A 119 4.72 16.79 5.38
CA ALA A 119 5.46 15.92 6.27
C ALA A 119 6.55 15.18 5.49
N TRP A 120 6.23 14.63 4.31
CA TRP A 120 7.09 13.77 3.50
C TRP A 120 8.35 14.42 2.97
N GLY A 121 8.41 15.76 2.89
CA GLY A 121 9.66 16.49 2.67
C GLY A 121 10.40 16.01 1.42
N PHE A 122 9.73 16.11 0.26
CA PHE A 122 10.46 16.23 -0.99
C PHE A 122 10.68 17.72 -1.19
N ASP A 123 11.77 18.24 -0.63
CA ASP A 123 12.32 19.49 -1.13
C ASP A 123 12.56 19.29 -2.63
N SER A 124 11.92 20.16 -3.40
CA SER A 124 12.14 20.30 -4.83
C SER A 124 13.58 20.77 -5.04
N ASP A 125 14.47 19.82 -5.36
CA ASP A 125 15.69 20.12 -6.10
C ASP A 125 15.40 20.03 -7.61
#